data_AF-A0A3D4YGN2-F1
#
_entry.id   AF-A0A3D4YGN2-F1
#
_cell.length_a   1.000
_cell.length_b   1.000
_cell.length_c   1.000
_cell.angle_alpha   90.00
_cell.angle_beta   90.00
_cell.angle_gamma   90.00
#
_symmetry.space_group_name_H-M   'P 1'
#
loop_
_entity.id
_entity.type
_entity.pdbx_description
1 polymer ?
#
loop_
_entity_poly.entity_id
_entity_poly.type
_entity_poly.pdbx_seq_one_letter_code
_entity_poly.pdbx_strand_id
1 'polypeptide(L)'
;MNKEFIQAVEDLEREKSISKDLLVEAIESALVSAYKKNYGTSQNVRVNIDRETGDIDVFMRKDIVEEVTDPFIEVSVEEAKEIDPTYEIGDIIEYQVTPMDFGRIAAQTAKQVVVQRIR
;
A
#
# COMPACT_ATOMS: atom_id res chain seq x y z
N MET A 1 2.87 18.29 -3.24
CA MET A 1 3.37 17.54 -2.05
C MET A 1 4.09 16.26 -2.45
N ASN A 2 3.60 15.44 -3.37
CA ASN A 2 4.25 14.14 -3.66
C ASN A 2 5.55 14.19 -4.51
N LYS A 3 5.75 15.22 -5.34
CA LYS A 3 7.02 15.42 -6.06
C LYS A 3 8.23 15.73 -5.17
N GLU A 4 8.02 16.45 -4.06
CA GLU A 4 9.10 16.75 -3.10
C GLU A 4 9.59 15.47 -2.40
N PHE A 5 8.68 14.51 -2.18
CA PHE A 5 9.02 13.21 -1.64
C PHE A 5 9.88 12.39 -2.60
N ILE A 6 9.47 12.29 -3.87
CA ILE A 6 10.25 11.58 -4.90
C ILE A 6 11.63 12.20 -5.07
N GLN A 7 11.72 13.53 -5.08
CA GLN A 7 12.99 14.23 -5.19
C GLN A 7 13.90 13.98 -3.98
N ALA A 8 13.36 13.97 -2.77
CA ALA A 8 14.13 13.62 -1.57
C ALA A 8 14.64 12.17 -1.59
N VAL A 9 13.85 11.23 -2.13
CA VAL A 9 14.28 9.83 -2.31
C VAL A 9 15.42 9.74 -3.34
N GLU A 10 15.34 10.48 -4.45
CA GLU A 10 16.39 10.52 -5.48
C GLU A 10 17.69 11.15 -4.97
N ASP A 11 17.60 12.22 -4.17
CA ASP A 11 18.78 12.83 -3.55
C ASP A 11 19.47 11.85 -2.59
N LEU A 12 18.70 11.07 -1.82
CA LEU A 12 19.23 10.04 -0.92
C LEU A 12 19.90 8.88 -1.67
N GLU A 13 19.34 8.48 -2.80
CA GLU A 13 19.96 7.47 -3.65
C GLU A 13 21.35 7.92 -4.12
N ARG A 14 21.47 9.18 -4.56
CA ARG A 14 22.75 9.75 -5.00
C ARG A 14 23.77 9.91 -3.88
N GLU A 15 23.34 10.38 -2.71
CA GLU A 15 24.26 10.66 -1.60
C GLU A 15 24.70 9.42 -0.82
N LYS A 16 23.80 8.44 -0.67
CA LYS A 16 23.99 7.28 0.23
C LYS A 16 24.07 5.95 -0.51
N SER A 17 23.95 5.94 -1.85
CA SER A 17 23.90 4.70 -2.66
C SER A 17 22.80 3.72 -2.20
N ILE A 18 21.70 4.26 -1.66
CA ILE A 18 20.53 3.48 -1.27
C ILE A 18 19.60 3.45 -2.47
N SER A 19 19.30 2.27 -3.00
CA SER A 19 18.37 2.13 -4.12
C SER A 19 17.02 2.78 -3.80
N LYS A 20 16.52 3.62 -4.72
CA LYS A 20 15.19 4.24 -4.66
C LYS A 20 14.10 3.19 -4.44
N ASP A 21 14.18 2.05 -5.12
CA ASP A 21 13.22 0.96 -5.00
C ASP A 21 13.18 0.38 -3.58
N LEU A 22 14.34 0.08 -3.00
CA LEU A 22 14.42 -0.45 -1.63
C LEU A 22 13.90 0.54 -0.58
N LEU A 23 14.07 1.85 -0.81
CA LEU A 23 13.56 2.87 0.10
C LEU A 23 12.04 2.99 -0.01
N VAL A 24 11.49 2.98 -1.23
CA VAL A 24 10.05 3.00 -1.48
C VAL A 24 9.38 1.77 -0.88
N GLU A 25 9.92 0.56 -1.10
CA GLU A 25 9.41 -0.69 -0.51
C GLU A 25 9.43 -0.64 1.03
N ALA A 26 10.49 -0.10 1.62
CA ALA A 26 10.56 0.06 3.08
C ALA A 26 9.47 1.01 3.61
N ILE A 27 9.16 2.07 2.86
CA ILE A 27 8.11 3.03 3.21
C ILE A 27 6.72 2.42 3.04
N GLU A 28 6.47 1.67 1.95
CA GLU A 28 5.22 0.93 1.73
C GLU A 28 4.94 -0.04 2.90
N SER A 29 5.95 -0.81 3.31
CA SER A 29 5.83 -1.75 4.44
C SER A 29 5.53 -1.03 5.77
N ALA A 30 6.19 0.11 6.00
CA ALA A 30 5.91 0.93 7.18
C ALA A 30 4.50 1.54 7.14
N LEU A 31 4.01 1.91 5.95
CA LEU A 31 2.69 2.46 5.74
C LEU A 31 1.59 1.43 5.95
N VAL A 32 1.78 0.19 5.49
CA VAL A 32 0.89 -0.94 5.81
C VAL A 32 0.75 -1.07 7.32
N SER A 33 1.86 -1.00 8.06
CA SER A 33 1.86 -1.09 9.52
C SER A 33 1.14 0.10 10.18
N ALA A 34 1.36 1.31 9.68
CA ALA A 34 0.69 2.52 10.15
C ALA A 34 -0.83 2.46 9.88
N TYR A 35 -1.23 1.97 8.71
CA TYR A 35 -2.63 1.79 8.34
C TYR A 35 -3.33 0.80 9.29
N LYS A 36 -2.72 -0.38 9.49
CA LYS A 36 -3.22 -1.40 10.43
C LYS A 36 -3.45 -0.86 11.83
N LYS A 37 -2.54 -0.02 12.33
CA LYS A 37 -2.63 0.58 13.67
C LYS A 37 -3.76 1.61 13.81
N ASN A 38 -4.03 2.39 12.76
CA ASN A 38 -5.02 3.48 12.83
C ASN A 38 -6.44 3.02 12.48
N TYR A 39 -6.59 2.00 11.62
CA TYR A 39 -7.90 1.62 11.07
C TYR A 39 -8.40 0.24 11.50
N GLY A 40 -7.59 -0.56 12.20
CA GLY A 40 -8.04 -1.70 13.02
C GLY A 40 -8.69 -2.90 12.29
N THR A 41 -8.94 -2.83 10.98
CA THR A 41 -9.81 -3.76 10.24
C THR A 41 -9.11 -4.51 9.10
N SER A 42 -7.78 -4.41 8.99
CA SER A 42 -7.12 -4.68 7.71
C SER A 42 -6.04 -5.72 7.85
N GLN A 43 -6.44 -7.00 7.88
CA GLN A 43 -5.45 -8.07 7.85
C GLN A 43 -4.71 -8.11 6.50
N ASN A 44 -5.39 -7.75 5.39
CA ASN A 44 -4.85 -7.78 4.04
C ASN A 44 -4.94 -6.41 3.32
N VAL A 45 -4.07 -5.47 3.67
CA VAL A 45 -3.90 -4.22 2.89
C VAL A 45 -2.52 -4.15 2.24
N ARG A 46 -2.50 -3.64 1.02
CA ARG A 46 -1.31 -3.30 0.25
C ARG A 46 -1.28 -1.79 0.06
N VAL A 47 -0.13 -1.19 0.31
CA VAL A 47 0.13 0.21 -0.04
C VAL A 47 0.99 0.21 -1.29
N ASN A 48 0.63 1.04 -2.26
CA ASN A 48 1.38 1.25 -3.49
C ASN A 48 1.74 2.73 -3.57
N ILE A 49 3.02 3.01 -3.80
CA ILE A 49 3.51 4.37 -4.03
C ILE A 49 3.94 4.49 -5.48
N ASP A 50 3.32 5.42 -6.20
CA ASP A 50 3.75 5.78 -7.55
C ASP A 50 5.13 6.43 -7.49
N ARG A 51 6.10 5.89 -8.25
CA ARG A 51 7.51 6.29 -8.20
C ARG A 51 7.81 7.58 -8.94
N GLU A 52 6.88 8.05 -9.77
CA GLU A 52 7.00 9.26 -10.57
C GLU A 52 6.23 10.41 -9.93
N THR A 53 4.97 10.15 -9.52
CA THR A 53 4.11 11.18 -8.94
C THR A 53 4.29 11.28 -7.43
N GLY A 54 4.63 10.16 -6.77
CA GLY A 54 4.64 9.98 -5.32
C GLY A 54 3.25 9.76 -4.73
N ASP A 55 2.23 9.51 -5.57
CA ASP A 55 0.87 9.24 -5.11
C ASP A 55 0.80 7.91 -4.37
N ILE A 56 -0.03 7.87 -3.34
CA ILE A 56 -0.08 6.77 -2.39
C ILE A 56 -1.49 6.21 -2.40
N ASP A 57 -1.60 4.97 -2.84
CA ASP A 57 -2.85 4.24 -2.86
C ASP A 57 -2.81 3.08 -1.87
N VAL A 58 -3.93 2.86 -1.20
CA VAL A 58 -4.14 1.75 -0.29
C VAL A 58 -5.21 0.86 -0.89
N PHE A 59 -4.87 -0.41 -1.08
CA PHE A 59 -5.75 -1.43 -1.60
C PHE A 59 -6.02 -2.47 -0.52
N MET A 60 -7.29 -2.78 -0.29
CA MET A 60 -7.71 -3.94 0.49
C MET A 60 -7.77 -5.15 -0.44
N ARG A 61 -7.09 -6.22 -0.06
CA ARG A 61 -7.03 -7.47 -0.82
C ARG A 61 -8.00 -8.47 -0.21
N LYS A 62 -8.80 -9.09 -1.06
CA LYS A 62 -9.61 -10.24 -0.69
C LYS A 62 -9.33 -11.42 -1.61
N ASP A 63 -9.20 -12.59 -1.02
CA ASP A 63 -9.03 -13.85 -1.73
C ASP A 63 -10.39 -14.32 -2.27
N ILE A 64 -10.43 -14.69 -3.54
CA ILE A 64 -11.65 -15.15 -4.19
C ILE A 64 -11.82 -16.63 -3.90
N VAL A 65 -12.90 -16.97 -3.19
CA VAL A 65 -13.20 -18.33 -2.72
C VAL A 65 -14.59 -18.77 -3.17
N GLU A 66 -14.84 -20.08 -3.13
CA GLU A 66 -16.15 -20.65 -3.39
C GLU A 66 -17.10 -20.40 -2.21
N GLU A 67 -16.67 -20.72 -0.99
CA GLU A 67 -17.40 -20.49 0.25
C GLU A 67 -16.64 -19.51 1.15
N VAL A 68 -17.25 -18.37 1.44
CA VAL A 68 -16.65 -17.32 2.30
C VAL A 68 -16.71 -17.75 3.76
N THR A 69 -15.54 -17.88 4.39
CA THR A 69 -15.37 -18.18 5.81
C THR A 69 -15.06 -16.94 6.64
N ASP A 70 -14.28 -16.01 6.08
CA ASP A 70 -13.97 -14.71 6.68
C ASP A 70 -14.26 -13.56 5.70
N PRO A 71 -15.41 -12.87 5.84
CA PRO A 71 -15.80 -11.76 4.97
C PRO A 71 -14.84 -10.57 4.93
N PHE A 72 -13.89 -10.47 5.88
CA PHE A 72 -12.90 -9.38 5.91
C PHE A 72 -11.74 -9.62 4.95
N ILE A 73 -11.42 -10.87 4.64
CA ILE A 73 -10.27 -11.25 3.79
C ILE A 73 -10.67 -12.12 2.59
N GLU A 74 -11.92 -12.57 2.52
CA GLU A 74 -12.45 -13.41 1.46
C GLU A 74 -13.66 -12.76 0.78
N VAL A 75 -13.86 -13.10 -0.49
CA VAL A 75 -15.03 -12.74 -1.28
C VAL A 75 -15.48 -13.94 -2.11
N SER A 76 -16.78 -14.05 -2.40
CA SER A 76 -17.25 -15.12 -3.27
C SER A 76 -16.85 -14.86 -4.72
N VAL A 77 -16.65 -15.94 -5.48
CA VAL A 77 -16.44 -15.85 -6.94
C VAL A 77 -17.61 -15.18 -7.66
N GLU A 78 -18.82 -15.30 -7.13
CA GLU A 78 -20.01 -14.64 -7.68
C GLU A 78 -19.90 -13.11 -7.56
N GLU A 79 -19.57 -12.60 -6.37
CA GLU A 79 -19.38 -11.16 -6.13
C GLU A 79 -18.18 -10.62 -6.90
N ALA A 80 -17.08 -11.37 -6.99
CA ALA A 80 -15.93 -10.96 -7.80
C ALA A 80 -16.29 -10.83 -9.28
N LYS A 81 -17.09 -11.76 -9.82
CA LYS A 81 -17.54 -11.73 -11.22
C LYS A 81 -18.51 -10.60 -11.56
N GLU A 82 -19.18 -10.01 -10.57
CA GLU A 82 -19.97 -8.79 -10.79
C GLU A 82 -19.09 -7.57 -11.12
N ILE A 83 -17.85 -7.57 -10.63
CA ILE A 83 -16.88 -6.50 -10.87
C ILE A 83 -16.12 -6.74 -12.16
N ASP A 84 -15.55 -7.95 -12.31
CA ASP A 84 -14.92 -8.38 -13.56
C ASP A 84 -15.22 -9.88 -13.82
N PRO A 85 -15.90 -10.20 -14.93
CA PRO A 85 -16.22 -11.58 -15.29
C PRO A 85 -15.00 -12.50 -15.47
N THR A 86 -13.77 -11.95 -15.60
CA THR A 86 -12.55 -12.76 -15.76
C THR A 86 -12.01 -13.33 -14.46
N TYR A 87 -12.51 -12.90 -13.30
CA TYR A 87 -12.04 -13.41 -12.01
C TYR A 87 -12.39 -14.89 -11.80
N GLU A 88 -11.42 -15.66 -11.29
CA GLU A 88 -11.54 -17.07 -10.97
C GLU A 88 -11.28 -17.34 -9.48
N ILE A 89 -11.65 -18.54 -9.01
CA ILE A 89 -11.35 -18.96 -7.63
C ILE A 89 -9.82 -19.06 -7.48
N GLY A 90 -9.30 -18.49 -6.40
CA GLY A 90 -7.87 -18.39 -6.13
C GLY A 90 -7.22 -17.09 -6.59
N ASP A 91 -7.94 -16.25 -7.36
CA ASP A 91 -7.50 -14.89 -7.66
C ASP A 91 -7.65 -13.96 -6.43
N ILE A 92 -7.07 -12.77 -6.54
CA ILE A 92 -7.17 -11.72 -5.52
C ILE A 92 -7.86 -10.52 -6.15
N ILE A 93 -8.92 -10.05 -5.50
CA ILE A 93 -9.54 -8.77 -5.84
C ILE A 93 -8.98 -7.65 -4.94
N GLU A 94 -8.80 -6.47 -5.54
CA GLU A 94 -8.32 -5.28 -4.85
C GLU A 94 -9.39 -4.18 -4.83
N TYR A 95 -9.72 -3.69 -3.63
CA TYR A 95 -10.60 -2.54 -3.44
C TYR A 95 -9.75 -1.34 -3.01
N GLN A 96 -9.85 -0.22 -3.73
CA GLN A 96 -9.18 1.01 -3.33
C GLN A 96 -9.88 1.57 -2.08
N VAL A 97 -9.12 1.65 -0.98
CA VAL A 97 -9.60 2.09 0.35
C VAL A 97 -8.79 3.26 0.90
N THR A 98 -8.06 3.97 0.05
CA THR A 98 -7.23 5.14 0.42
C THR A 98 -8.06 6.19 1.17
N PRO A 99 -7.80 6.43 2.46
CA PRO A 99 -8.49 7.49 3.20
C PRO A 99 -8.03 8.87 2.73
N MET A 100 -8.93 9.86 2.69
CA MET A 100 -8.59 11.23 2.27
C MET A 100 -7.43 11.85 3.09
N ASP A 101 -7.37 11.57 4.39
CA ASP A 101 -6.34 12.12 5.29
C ASP A 101 -5.05 11.28 5.33
N PHE A 102 -4.96 10.19 4.56
CA PHE A 102 -3.84 9.25 4.64
C PHE A 102 -2.52 9.85 4.16
N GLY A 103 -2.56 10.86 3.29
CA GLY A 103 -1.37 11.57 2.83
C GLY A 103 -0.54 12.18 3.97
N ARG A 104 -1.18 12.65 5.05
CA ARG A 104 -0.45 13.18 6.21
C ARG A 104 0.27 12.10 7.00
N ILE A 105 -0.42 10.97 7.23
CA ILE A 105 0.17 9.80 7.91
C ILE A 105 1.35 9.30 7.08
N ALA A 106 1.18 9.24 5.76
CA ALA A 106 2.21 8.81 4.84
C ALA A 106 3.46 9.67 4.86
N ALA A 107 3.31 11.00 4.80
CA ALA A 107 4.45 11.91 4.90
C ALA A 107 5.22 11.74 6.22
N GLN A 108 4.51 11.55 7.35
CA GLN A 108 5.13 11.36 8.67
C GLN A 108 5.89 10.02 8.74
N THR A 109 5.26 8.93 8.31
CA THR A 109 5.86 7.60 8.28
C THR A 109 7.06 7.54 7.35
N ALA A 110 6.94 8.10 6.13
CA ALA A 110 8.02 8.15 5.16
C ALA A 110 9.25 8.87 5.73
N LYS A 111 9.06 10.06 6.34
CA LYS A 111 10.14 10.79 7.01
C LYS A 111 10.83 9.96 8.09
N GLN A 112 10.06 9.21 8.88
CA GLN A 112 10.62 8.37 9.94
C GLN A 112 11.46 7.23 9.36
N VAL A 113 10.98 6.53 8.33
CA VAL A 113 11.69 5.43 7.68
C VAL A 113 12.98 5.92 7.03
N VAL A 114 12.92 7.06 6.35
CA VAL A 114 14.09 7.71 5.75
C VAL A 114 15.17 8.00 6.79
N VAL A 115 14.80 8.65 7.91
CA VAL A 115 15.75 8.94 9.00
C VAL A 115 16.34 7.67 9.61
N GLN A 116 15.57 6.57 9.68
CA GLN A 116 16.06 5.28 10.16
C GLN A 116 17.05 4.62 9.20
N ARG A 117 16.89 4.80 7.88
CA ARG A 117 17.77 4.21 6.86
C ARG A 117 19.09 4.98 6.66
N ILE A 118 19.12 6.26 7.07
CA ILE A 118 20.31 7.13 6.95
C ILE A 118 21.30 6.94 8.12
N ARG A 119 20.84 6.42 9.27
CA ARG A 119 21.68 6.11 10.43
C ARG A 119 22.50 4.84 10.21
#